data_AF-A0A9E5M738-F1
#
_entry.id   AF-A0A9E5M738-F1
#
_cell.length_a   1.000
_cell.length_b   1.000
_cell.length_c   1.000
_cell.angle_alpha   90.00
_cell.angle_beta   90.00
_cell.angle_gamma   90.00
#
_symmetry.space_group_name_H-M   'P 1'
#
loop_
_entity.id
_entity.type
_entity.pdbx_description
1 polymer ?
#
loop_
_entity_poly.entity_id
_entity_poly.type
_entity_poly.pdbx_seq_one_letter_code
_entity_poly.pdbx_strand_id
1 'polypeptide(L)' 'ICTHLGCSPGDKFQAGPQPSLPDDWQGGFLCACHGSTFDLAGRVFKNKPAPDNLEVPPHMYLSDSKLLIGEDKKA' A
#
# COMPACT_ATOMS: atom_id res chain seq x y z
N ILE A 1 4.63 5.08 -1.70
CA ILE A 1 4.37 5.94 -2.88
C ILE A 1 3.66 5.11 -3.94
N CYS A 2 2.59 5.61 -4.55
CA CYS A 2 1.89 4.87 -5.60
C CYS A 2 2.82 4.69 -6.81
N THR A 3 2.98 3.44 -7.25
CA THR A 3 3.85 3.03 -8.35
C THR A 3 3.36 3.44 -9.74
N HIS A 4 2.15 4.02 -9.84
CA HIS A 4 1.67 4.59 -11.11
C HIS A 4 2.42 5.89 -11.44
N LEU A 5 2.08 6.99 -10.73
CA LEU A 5 2.61 8.34 -10.98
C LEU A 5 2.90 9.10 -9.68
N GLY A 6 3.24 8.40 -8.60
CA GLY A 6 3.86 9.01 -7.42
C GLY A 6 2.94 9.60 -6.35
N CYS A 7 1.62 9.57 -6.51
CA CYS A 7 0.69 10.01 -5.44
C CYS A 7 0.85 9.18 -4.15
N SER A 8 0.45 9.73 -2.99
CA SER A 8 0.30 8.95 -1.76
C SER A 8 -1.08 8.27 -1.71
N PRO A 9 -1.17 6.93 -1.66
CA PRO A 9 -2.44 6.25 -1.43
C PRO A 9 -3.07 6.64 -0.08
N GLY A 10 -4.38 6.83 -0.06
CA GLY A 10 -5.15 7.03 1.17
C GLY A 10 -5.56 5.71 1.80
N ASP A 11 -5.81 5.74 3.11
CA ASP A 11 -6.28 4.60 3.89
C ASP A 11 -7.74 4.26 3.58
N LYS A 12 -8.00 2.96 3.42
CA LYS A 12 -9.32 2.38 3.19
C LYS A 12 -9.43 1.04 3.92
N PHE A 13 -9.14 1.02 5.22
CA PHE A 13 -9.01 -0.24 5.98
C PHE A 13 -10.34 -0.89 6.36
N GLN A 14 -11.42 -0.11 6.41
CA GLN A 14 -12.74 -0.65 6.74
C GLN A 14 -13.25 -1.58 5.64
N ALA A 15 -13.75 -2.76 6.02
CA ALA A 15 -14.41 -3.65 5.09
C ALA A 15 -15.83 -3.17 4.73
N GLY A 16 -16.33 -3.59 3.57
CA GLY A 16 -17.65 -3.27 3.06
C GLY A 16 -17.68 -2.03 2.16
N PRO A 17 -18.88 -1.58 1.77
CA PRO A 17 -19.06 -0.54 0.76
C PRO A 17 -18.43 0.78 1.18
N GLN A 18 -17.65 1.36 0.27
CA GLN A 18 -16.99 2.64 0.47
C GLN A 18 -16.96 3.45 -0.83
N PRO A 19 -16.91 4.80 -0.76
CA PRO A 19 -16.78 5.63 -1.94
C PRO A 19 -15.60 5.22 -2.81
N SER A 20 -15.86 5.06 -4.12
CA SER A 20 -14.86 4.71 -5.13
C SER A 20 -14.22 3.32 -4.96
N LEU A 21 -14.87 2.42 -4.22
CA LEU A 21 -14.44 1.04 -4.00
C LEU A 21 -15.60 0.05 -4.27
N PRO A 22 -15.29 -1.23 -4.51
CA PRO A 22 -16.30 -2.29 -4.58
C PRO A 22 -17.06 -2.46 -3.26
N ASP A 23 -18.30 -2.96 -3.34
CA ASP A 23 -19.13 -3.23 -2.17
C ASP A 23 -18.57 -4.34 -1.27
N ASP A 24 -17.80 -5.27 -1.86
CA ASP A 24 -17.15 -6.40 -1.19
C ASP A 24 -15.72 -6.09 -0.73
N TRP A 25 -15.36 -4.80 -0.62
CA TRP A 25 -14.02 -4.37 -0.23
C TRP A 25 -13.58 -4.97 1.12
N GLN A 26 -12.38 -5.54 1.14
CA GLN A 26 -11.84 -6.24 2.32
C GLN A 26 -10.87 -5.40 3.16
N GLY A 27 -10.62 -4.14 2.76
CA GLY A 27 -9.62 -3.28 3.37
C GLY A 27 -8.34 -3.14 2.54
N GLY A 28 -7.67 -2.00 2.68
CA GLY A 28 -6.41 -1.71 2.00
C GLY A 28 -6.21 -0.22 1.76
N PHE A 29 -5.71 0.14 0.59
CA PHE A 29 -5.39 1.51 0.20
C PHE A 29 -6.00 1.87 -1.16
N LEU A 30 -6.35 3.14 -1.32
CA LEU A 30 -6.83 3.72 -2.59
C LEU A 30 -5.96 4.90 -3.01
N CYS A 31 -5.39 4.84 -4.20
CA CYS A 31 -4.79 5.98 -4.86
C CYS A 31 -5.85 6.70 -5.71
N ALA A 32 -6.48 7.73 -5.15
CA ALA A 32 -7.59 8.46 -5.78
C ALA A 32 -7.21 9.22 -7.07
N CYS A 33 -5.90 9.39 -7.35
CA CYS A 33 -5.43 10.05 -8.57
C CYS A 33 -5.91 9.32 -9.83
N HIS A 34 -5.83 7.98 -9.86
CA HIS A 34 -6.18 7.16 -11.03
C HIS A 34 -6.90 5.85 -10.67
N GLY A 35 -7.30 5.68 -9.41
CA GLY A 35 -8.12 4.54 -8.96
C GLY A 35 -7.35 3.24 -8.71
N SER A 36 -6.01 3.27 -8.62
CA SER A 36 -5.24 2.10 -8.20
C SER A 36 -5.57 1.72 -6.76
N THR A 37 -5.89 0.46 -6.54
CA THR A 37 -6.17 -0.10 -5.21
C THR A 37 -5.10 -1.09 -4.82
N PHE A 38 -4.75 -1.09 -3.54
CA PHE A 38 -3.78 -2.00 -2.94
C PHE A 38 -4.42 -2.70 -1.76
N ASP A 39 -4.06 -3.95 -1.50
CA ASP A 39 -4.50 -4.65 -0.31
C ASP A 39 -3.76 -4.18 0.95
N LEU A 40 -4.08 -4.76 2.11
CA LEU A 40 -3.46 -4.41 3.39
C LEU A 40 -1.94 -4.68 3.43
N ALA A 41 -1.41 -5.56 2.57
CA ALA A 41 0.01 -5.82 2.44
C ALA A 41 0.69 -4.89 1.41
N GLY A 42 -0.05 -3.90 0.86
CA GLY A 42 0.46 -2.99 -0.15
C GLY A 42 0.58 -3.60 -1.55
N ARG A 43 -0.03 -4.76 -1.80
CA ARG A 43 0.00 -5.39 -3.13
C ARG A 43 -1.07 -4.81 -4.02
N VAL A 44 -0.73 -4.50 -5.27
CA VAL A 44 -1.68 -3.93 -6.22
C VAL A 44 -2.69 -5.00 -6.65
N PHE A 45 -3.97 -4.63 -6.71
CA PHE A 45 -4.99 -5.51 -7.29
C PHE A 45 -4.81 -5.63 -8.81
N LYS A 46 -5.23 -6.75 -9.38
CA LYS A 46 -5.23 -6.95 -10.84
C LYS A 46 -6.04 -5.86 -11.55
N ASN A 47 -5.65 -5.53 -12.77
CA ASN A 47 -6.31 -4.57 -13.66
C ASN A 47 -6.39 -3.15 -13.06
N LYS A 48 -5.29 -2.69 -12.45
CA LYS A 48 -5.14 -1.32 -11.95
C LYS A 48 -4.03 -0.59 -12.71
N PRO A 49 -4.06 0.75 -12.80
CA PRO A 49 -3.03 1.51 -13.51
C PRO A 49 -1.63 1.44 -12.88
N ALA A 50 -1.55 1.20 -11.57
CA ALA A 50 -0.27 1.00 -10.89
C ALA A 50 0.34 -0.33 -11.37
N PRO A 51 1.58 -0.32 -11.91
CA PRO A 51 2.20 -1.51 -12.47
C PRO A 51 2.69 -2.48 -11.39
N ASP A 52 3.08 -1.96 -10.23
CA ASP A 52 3.78 -2.72 -9.18
C ASP A 52 3.14 -2.54 -7.79
N ASN A 53 3.49 -3.43 -6.86
CA ASN A 53 3.15 -3.30 -5.44
C ASN A 53 3.84 -2.09 -4.82
N LEU A 54 3.32 -1.62 -3.67
CA LEU A 54 4.00 -0.58 -2.90
C LEU A 54 5.37 -1.10 -2.43
N GLU A 55 6.40 -0.28 -2.62
CA GLU A 55 7.76 -0.59 -2.19
C GLU A 55 7.84 -0.73 -0.67
N VAL A 56 8.49 -1.81 -0.23
CA VAL A 56 8.90 -1.99 1.17
C VAL A 56 10.33 -1.47 1.28
N PRO A 57 10.58 -0.35 1.98
CA PRO A 57 11.93 0.19 2.07
C PRO A 57 12.85 -0.74 2.88
N PRO A 58 14.18 -0.68 2.66
CA PRO A 58 15.15 -1.35 3.53
C PRO A 58 14.90 -0.99 4.99
N HIS A 59 14.88 -1.99 5.88
CA HIS A 59 14.61 -1.76 7.29
C HIS A 59 15.23 -2.83 8.18
N MET A 60 15.49 -2.47 9.44
CA MET A 60 15.94 -3.40 10.45
C MET A 60 15.41 -3.04 11.84
N TYR A 61 15.17 -4.06 12.68
CA TYR A 61 14.82 -3.88 14.09
C TYR A 61 16.09 -3.58 14.90
N LEU A 62 16.08 -2.48 15.67
CA LEU A 62 17.13 -2.13 16.64
C LEU A 62 16.83 -2.71 18.03
N SER A 63 15.54 -2.94 18.31
CA SER A 63 15.01 -3.68 19.46
C SER A 63 13.58 -4.15 19.11
N ASP A 64 12.92 -4.89 20.01
CA ASP A 64 11.55 -5.40 19.80
C ASP A 64 10.51 -4.30 19.50
N SER A 65 10.78 -3.06 19.92
CA SER A 65 9.86 -1.93 19.78
C SER A 65 10.45 -0.74 18.99
N LYS A 66 11.61 -0.92 18.35
CA LYS A 66 12.28 0.15 17.60
C LYS A 66 12.74 -0.33 16.22
N LEU A 67 12.20 0.30 15.19
CA LEU A 67 12.51 0.04 13.79
C LEU A 67 13.33 1.18 13.19
N LEU A 68 14.37 0.86 12.44
CA LEU A 68 15.12 1.80 11.60
C LEU A 68 14.73 1.58 10.13
N ILE A 69 14.31 2.65 9.47
CA ILE A 69 14.01 2.66 8.03
C ILE A 69 15.20 3.27 7.29
N GLY A 70 15.63 2.63 6.19
CA GLY A 70 16.74 3.07 5.34
C GLY A 70 18.00 2.20 5.40
N GLU A 71 18.08 1.23 6.31
CA GLU A 71 19.19 0.28 6.42
C GLU A 71 18.66 -1.16 6.47
N ASP A 72 19.31 -2.08 5.75
CA ASP A 72 19.14 -3.52 5.89
C ASP A 72 20.52 -4.19 5.90
N LYS A 73 20.92 -4.73 7.06
CA LYS A 73 22.24 -5.37 7.22
C LYS A 73 22.25 -6.84 6.80
N LYS A 74 21.10 -7.38 6.36
CA LYS A 74 20.92 -8.78 5.95
C LYS A 74 20.60 -8.95 4.47
N ALA A 75 20.35 -7.86 3.74
CA ALA A 75 20.11 -7.85 2.30
C ALA A 75 21.39 -8.04 1.48
#